data_AF-A0A523WNU5-F1
#
_entry.id   AF-A0A523WNU5-F1
#
_cell.length_a   1.000
_cell.length_b   1.000
_cell.length_c   1.000
_cell.angle_alpha   90.00
_cell.angle_beta   90.00
_cell.angle_gamma   90.00
#
_symmetry.space_group_name_H-M   'P 1'
#
loop_
_entity.id
_entity.type
_entity.pdbx_description
1 polymer ?
#
loop_
_entity_poly.entity_id
_entity_poly.type
_entity_poly.pdbx_seq_one_letter_code
_entity_poly.pdbx_strand_id
1 'polypeptide(L)'
;MPIYEYKCQECGKVFEVFFRSLHQEIDISCSHCNSKNLKKIFSTPSAVTVGDSASKGLTCCGKTDRCSTPPCSDGGTCRRD
;
A
#
# COMPACT_ATOMS: atom_id res chain seq x y z
N MET A 1 5.47 1.18 9.94
CA MET A 1 4.57 1.58 11.03
C MET A 1 3.14 1.34 10.58
N PRO A 2 2.49 0.27 11.06
CA PRO A 2 1.12 -0.04 10.68
C PRO A 2 0.13 0.90 11.38
N ILE A 3 -0.74 1.51 10.58
CA ILE A 3 -1.92 2.24 11.05
C ILE A 3 -3.10 1.29 10.88
N TYR A 4 -3.90 1.14 11.93
CA TYR A 4 -5.14 0.36 11.86
C TYR A 4 -6.31 1.25 12.21
N GLU A 5 -7.40 1.09 11.47
CA GLU A 5 -8.67 1.75 11.76
C GLU A 5 -9.55 0.85 12.62
N TYR A 6 -10.23 1.46 13.59
CA TYR A 6 -11.19 0.81 14.46
C TYR A 6 -12.52 1.56 14.42
N LYS A 7 -13.61 0.78 14.36
CA LYS A 7 -14.98 1.27 14.52
C LYS A 7 -15.55 0.79 15.84
N CYS A 8 -16.00 1.70 16.68
CA CYS A 8 -16.73 1.35 17.89
C CYS A 8 -18.13 0.82 17.52
N GLN A 9 -18.50 -0.34 18.06
CA GLN A 9 -19.83 -0.93 17.81
C GLN A 9 -20.95 -0.24 18.59
N GLU A 10 -20.63 0.43 19.70
CA GLU A 10 -21.62 1.12 20.55
C GLU A 10 -21.99 2.50 20.00
N CYS A 11 -20.98 3.36 19.74
CA CYS A 11 -21.21 4.74 19.30
C CYS A 11 -21.03 4.93 17.78
N GLY A 12 -20.59 3.90 17.06
CA GLY A 12 -20.41 3.94 15.60
C GLY A 12 -19.21 4.75 15.10
N LYS A 13 -18.48 5.43 15.99
CA LYS A 13 -17.35 6.30 15.62
C LYS A 13 -16.14 5.48 15.15
N VAL A 14 -15.46 6.01 14.14
CA VAL A 14 -14.24 5.46 13.56
C VAL A 14 -13.05 6.31 13.99
N PHE A 15 -11.94 5.65 14.33
CA PHE A 15 -10.69 6.30 14.67
C PHE A 15 -9.49 5.44 14.26
N GLU A 16 -8.34 6.10 14.10
CA GLU A 16 -7.09 5.47 13.69
C GLU A 16 -6.17 5.26 14.89
N VAL A 17 -5.53 4.09 14.94
CA VAL A 17 -4.56 3.74 15.98
C VAL A 17 -3.23 3.40 15.32
N PHE A 18 -2.20 4.09 15.79
CA PHE A 18 -0.83 3.91 15.34
C PHE A 18 -0.09 2.90 16.22
N PHE A 19 0.43 1.84 15.61
CA PHE A 19 1.18 0.81 16.33
C PHE A 19 2.68 0.99 16.12
N ARG A 20 3.43 1.07 17.23
CA ARG A 20 4.90 1.11 17.18
C ARG A 20 5.49 -0.26 16.82
N SER A 21 4.82 -1.34 17.22
CA SER A 21 5.16 -2.73 16.90
C SER A 21 3.89 -3.55 16.67
N LEU A 22 3.97 -4.56 15.79
CA LEU A 22 2.84 -5.45 15.47
C LEU A 22 2.40 -6.33 16.65
N HIS A 23 3.31 -6.60 17.59
CA HIS A 23 3.06 -7.44 18.76
C HIS A 23 2.64 -6.65 20.00
N GLN A 24 2.39 -5.34 19.85
CA GLN A 24 1.97 -4.52 20.97
C GLN A 24 0.47 -4.74 21.22
N GLU A 25 0.14 -5.47 22.28
CA GLU A 25 -1.21 -5.52 22.83
C GLU A 25 -1.51 -4.16 23.49
N ILE A 26 -2.20 -3.29 22.78
CA ILE A 26 -2.70 -2.02 23.31
C ILE A 26 -4.15 -2.27 23.73
N ASP A 27 -4.50 -1.96 24.98
CA ASP A 27 -5.89 -1.96 25.45
C ASP A 27 -6.57 -0.70 24.88
N ILE A 28 -7.15 -0.84 23.69
CA ILE A 28 -7.79 0.25 22.96
C ILE A 28 -9.24 0.35 23.44
N SER A 29 -9.64 1.52 23.92
CA SER A 29 -11.01 1.86 24.23
C SER A 29 -11.48 3.04 23.36
N CYS A 30 -12.79 3.13 23.14
CA CYS A 30 -13.35 4.28 22.44
C CYS A 30 -13.25 5.55 23.29
N SER A 31 -12.62 6.61 22.79
CA SER A 31 -12.49 7.89 23.49
C SER A 31 -13.81 8.62 23.77
N HIS A 32 -14.92 8.19 23.14
CA HIS A 32 -16.22 8.84 23.27
C HIS A 32 -17.20 8.15 24.22
N CYS A 33 -17.20 6.82 24.26
CA CYS A 33 -18.12 6.05 25.09
C CYS A 33 -17.41 5.07 26.04
N ASN A 34 -16.07 5.06 26.04
CA ASN A 34 -15.22 4.19 26.84
C ASN A 34 -15.44 2.68 26.63
N SER A 35 -16.19 2.29 25.59
CA SER A 35 -16.43 0.89 25.26
C SER A 35 -15.18 0.23 24.69
N LYS A 36 -14.95 -1.02 25.08
CA LYS A 36 -13.93 -1.93 24.51
C LYS A 36 -14.45 -2.71 23.30
N ASN A 37 -15.73 -2.56 22.97
CA ASN A 37 -16.35 -3.24 21.83
C ASN A 37 -15.99 -2.51 20.52
N LEU A 38 -14.78 -2.81 20.03
CA LEU A 38 -14.20 -2.22 18.84
C LEU A 38 -14.04 -3.28 17.75
N LYS A 39 -14.37 -2.92 16.51
CA LYS A 39 -14.12 -3.75 15.34
C LYS A 39 -13.00 -3.13 14.51
N LYS A 40 -11.93 -3.87 14.29
CA LYS A 40 -10.88 -3.49 13.34
C LYS A 40 -11.49 -3.47 11.94
N ILE A 41 -11.34 -2.36 11.23
CA ILE A 41 -11.73 -2.23 9.83
C ILE A 41 -10.48 -2.05 8.99
N PHE A 42 -10.51 -2.57 7.78
CA PHE A 42 -9.46 -2.35 6.79
C PHE A 42 -9.97 -1.27 5.85
N SER A 43 -9.22 -0.19 5.71
CA SER A 43 -9.49 0.82 4.69
C SER A 43 -9.48 0.10 3.35
N THR A 44 -10.56 0.22 2.57
CA THR A 44 -10.56 -0.24 1.19
C THR A 44 -9.55 0.61 0.44
N PRO A 45 -8.46 0.05 -0.11
CA PRO A 45 -7.60 0.85 -0.97
C PRO A 45 -8.47 1.32 -2.13
N SER A 46 -8.56 2.63 -2.33
CA SER A 46 -9.17 3.19 -3.53
C SER A 46 -8.53 2.48 -4.71
N ALA A 47 -9.34 1.82 -5.54
CA ALA A 47 -8.84 1.12 -6.71
C ALA A 47 -8.02 2.12 -7.52
N VAL A 48 -6.70 1.92 -7.57
CA VAL A 48 -5.87 2.57 -8.57
C VAL A 48 -6.34 2.04 -9.89
N THR A 49 -7.22 2.80 -10.54
CA THR A 49 -7.46 2.65 -11.97
C THR A 49 -6.14 3.01 -12.61
N VAL A 50 -5.31 2.00 -12.87
CA VAL A 50 -4.26 2.12 -13.87
C VAL A 50 -5.02 2.34 -15.16
N GLY A 51 -5.26 3.60 -15.49
CA GLY A 51 -5.83 3.95 -16.78
C GLY A 51 -5.00 3.25 -17.84
N ASP A 52 -5.67 2.65 -18.81
CA ASP A 52 -5.08 1.91 -19.94
C ASP A 52 -4.21 2.81 -20.86
N SER A 53 -3.76 3.96 -20.36
CA SER A 53 -2.59 4.66 -20.82
C SER A 53 -1.33 3.98 -20.29
N ALA A 54 -1.21 2.67 -20.52
CA ALA A 54 0.11 2.13 -20.78
C ALA A 54 0.58 2.85 -22.05
N SER A 55 1.25 3.99 -21.90
CA SER A 55 2.10 4.51 -22.96
C SER A 55 2.90 3.30 -23.41
N LYS A 56 2.73 2.88 -24.66
CA LYS A 56 3.43 1.71 -25.21
C LYS A 56 4.88 1.85 -24.78
N GLY A 57 5.26 1.08 -23.76
CA GLY A 57 6.51 1.32 -23.07
C GLY A 57 7.58 1.17 -24.12
N LEU A 58 8.37 2.21 -24.35
CA LEU A 58 9.51 2.05 -25.23
C LEU A 58 10.38 0.95 -24.60
N THR A 59 10.81 0.02 -25.45
CA THR A 59 11.84 -0.94 -25.08
C THR A 59 13.13 -0.18 -24.74
N CYS A 60 14.14 -0.92 -24.28
CA CYS A 60 15.46 -0.38 -23.97
C CYS A 60 15.92 0.64 -25.05
N CYS A 61 16.42 1.81 -24.61
CA CYS A 61 16.92 2.89 -25.46
C CYS A 61 15.88 3.63 -26.34
N GLY A 62 14.59 3.62 -25.98
CA GLY A 62 13.61 4.49 -26.64
C GLY A 62 13.14 3.97 -28.01
N LYS A 63 13.18 2.65 -28.21
CA LYS A 63 12.63 1.98 -29.40
C LYS A 63 11.29 1.31 -29.09
N THR A 64 10.51 0.99 -30.10
CA THR A 64 9.26 0.21 -29.95
C THR A 64 9.49 -1.29 -30.08
N ASP A 65 10.54 -1.68 -30.80
CA ASP A 65 10.89 -3.08 -31.05
C ASP A 65 11.95 -3.59 -30.06
N ARG A 66 11.88 -4.88 -29.71
CA ARG A 66 12.89 -5.51 -28.85
C ARG A 66 14.18 -5.74 -29.65
N CYS A 67 15.32 -5.35 -29.08
CA CYS A 67 16.62 -5.73 -29.64
C CYS A 67 16.79 -7.26 -29.57
N SER A 68 17.36 -7.88 -30.61
CA SER A 68 17.72 -9.32 -30.57
C SER A 68 18.68 -9.63 -29.41
N THR A 69 19.54 -8.68 -29.05
CA THR A 69 20.42 -8.76 -27.88
C THR A 69 20.24 -7.46 -27.09
N PRO A 70 19.54 -7.46 -25.95
CA PRO A 70 19.44 -6.27 -25.12
C PRO A 70 20.82 -5.97 -24.50
N PRO A 71 21.18 -4.69 -24.28
CA PRO A 71 22.48 -4.31 -23.71
C PRO A 71 22.72 -4.83 -22.28
N CYS A 72 21.68 -5.40 -21.65
CA CYS A 72 21.75 -6.06 -20.34
C CYS A 72 21.89 -7.59 -20.42
N SER A 73 22.00 -8.19 -21.61
CA SER A 73 22.03 -9.65 -21.75
C SER A 73 23.37 -10.28 -21.37
N ASP A 74 24.48 -9.53 -21.42
CA ASP A 74 25.83 -10.09 -21.20
C ASP A 74 26.25 -10.18 -19.72
N GLY A 75 25.28 -10.32 -18.80
CA GLY A 75 25.55 -10.59 -17.38
C GLY A 75 26.24 -9.47 -16.59
N GLY A 76 26.42 -8.28 -17.20
CA GLY A 76 26.92 -7.08 -16.54
C GLY A 76 25.83 -6.31 -15.77
N THR A 77 26.24 -5.37 -14.92
CA THR A 77 25.35 -4.45 -14.21
C THR A 77 24.79 -3.40 -15.17
N CYS A 78 23.48 -3.47 -15.44
CA CYS A 78 22.80 -2.40 -16.17
C CYS A 78 22.52 -1.19 -15.27
N ARG A 79 23.13 -0.05 -15.58
CA ARG A 79 22.85 1.25 -14.97
C ARG A 79 22.37 2.25 -16.01
N ARG A 80 21.53 3.17 -15.55
CA ARG A 80 21.13 4.38 -16.25
C ARG A 80 21.94 5.50 -15.61
N ASP A 81 22.87 6.12 -16.34
CA ASP A 81 23.46 7.40 -15.92
C ASP A 81 22.38 8.50 -15.95
#